data_AF-A0A5J5AUS3-F1
#
_entry.id   AF-A0A5J5AUS3-F1
#
_cell.length_a   1.000
_cell.length_b   1.000
_cell.length_c   1.000
_cell.angle_alpha   90.00
_cell.angle_beta   90.00
_cell.angle_gamma   90.00
#
_symmetry.space_group_name_H-M   'P 1'
#
loop_
_entity.id
_entity.type
_entity.pdbx_description
1 polymer ?
#
loop_
_entity_poly.entity_id
_entity_poly.type
_entity_poly.pdbx_seq_one_letter_code
_entity_poly.pdbx_strand_id
1 'polypeptide(L)'
;MAVLNVSLCTKLPPNPNPQLSFHKPLLLSTPHFSPSYRTPQGLTQLELPGNCLFSFGESVARASFLALLSASLFFVDPALAFKGGGPYGSEVTRGQDLTGKDFSGKSLIKQDFKTSILRQANFKGAKLLGASFFDADLTGADLSEADLRGADFSLANVTKANLSNANLEGAFATGNTSFRGSVITGADFTDVPLRDDQREYLCKIADGVNPTTGNATRETLLCS
;
A
#
# COMPACT_ATOMS: atom_id res chain seq x y z
N MET A 1 -11.50 78.90 26.80
CA MET A 1 -10.87 77.91 27.69
C MET A 1 -12.00 77.18 28.42
N ALA A 2 -12.36 75.97 27.97
CA ALA A 2 -12.31 74.70 28.74
C ALA A 2 -13.11 74.77 30.07
N VAL A 3 -14.14 73.96 30.38
CA VAL A 3 -14.27 72.48 30.42
C VAL A 3 -15.79 72.11 30.54
N LEU A 4 -16.11 70.80 30.42
CA LEU A 4 -17.39 70.06 30.66
C LEU A 4 -18.27 69.90 29.41
N ASN A 5 -18.83 68.73 29.03
CA ASN A 5 -19.31 67.61 29.85
C ASN A 5 -19.44 66.28 29.04
N VAL A 6 -19.80 65.22 29.74
CA VAL A 6 -19.67 63.77 29.47
C VAL A 6 -20.90 63.09 28.80
N SER A 7 -20.64 61.94 28.14
CA SER A 7 -21.47 60.73 27.88
C SER A 7 -22.47 60.59 26.71
N LEU A 8 -22.09 59.64 25.82
CA LEU A 8 -22.77 58.52 25.15
C LEU A 8 -24.20 58.56 24.53
N CYS A 9 -24.21 58.03 23.29
CA CYS A 9 -25.22 57.28 22.52
C CYS A 9 -26.47 58.04 22.01
N THR A 10 -26.76 58.07 20.71
CA THR A 10 -27.29 56.90 19.95
C THR A 10 -27.39 57.17 18.43
N LYS A 11 -27.47 56.05 17.67
CA LYS A 11 -28.06 55.84 16.32
C LYS A 11 -27.21 56.13 15.07
N LEU A 12 -26.51 55.07 14.62
CA LEU A 12 -26.22 54.78 13.20
C LEU A 12 -27.39 53.98 12.58
N PRO A 13 -27.72 54.17 11.28
CA PRO A 13 -28.68 53.32 10.56
C PRO A 13 -28.04 52.04 9.98
N PRO A 14 -28.85 50.99 9.70
CA PRO A 14 -28.39 49.62 9.50
C PRO A 14 -28.07 49.28 8.04
N ASN A 15 -27.01 48.48 7.84
CA ASN A 15 -26.74 47.76 6.61
C ASN A 15 -26.99 46.26 6.86
N PRO A 16 -27.88 45.58 6.12
CA PRO A 16 -28.24 44.19 6.42
C PRO A 16 -27.28 43.19 5.75
N ASN A 17 -26.66 42.33 6.58
CA ASN A 17 -26.22 40.99 6.18
C ASN A 17 -27.40 40.02 6.42
N PRO A 18 -27.46 38.83 5.78
CA PRO A 18 -26.93 37.66 6.49
C PRO A 18 -26.35 36.54 5.61
N GLN A 19 -25.63 35.64 6.27
CA GLN A 19 -25.08 34.39 5.76
C GLN A 19 -26.09 33.21 5.74
N LEU A 20 -25.67 32.15 5.02
CA LEU A 20 -25.83 30.70 5.28
C LEU A 20 -27.03 29.89 4.72
N SER A 21 -26.66 28.76 4.09
CA SER A 21 -27.20 27.39 4.22
C SER A 21 -27.89 26.71 3.02
N PHE A 22 -27.72 25.38 3.02
CA PHE A 22 -28.04 24.33 2.03
C PHE A 22 -29.52 24.21 1.65
N HIS A 23 -29.83 23.71 0.44
CA HIS A 23 -30.74 22.56 0.23
C HIS A 23 -30.81 22.07 -1.24
N LYS A 24 -31.08 20.76 -1.35
CA LYS A 24 -31.29 19.85 -2.49
C LYS A 24 -32.39 20.31 -3.48
N PRO A 25 -32.42 19.81 -4.73
CA PRO A 25 -33.71 19.56 -5.37
C PRO A 25 -33.93 18.14 -5.90
N LEU A 26 -35.21 17.83 -6.02
CA LEU A 26 -35.90 16.56 -6.27
C LEU A 26 -35.86 16.07 -7.74
N LEU A 27 -36.08 14.76 -7.87
CA LEU A 27 -36.57 14.02 -9.04
C LEU A 27 -37.95 14.51 -9.54
N LEU A 28 -38.16 14.55 -10.87
CA LEU A 28 -39.38 14.03 -11.56
C LEU A 28 -39.19 14.06 -13.09
N SER A 29 -39.12 12.87 -13.72
CA SER A 29 -40.09 12.27 -14.65
C SER A 29 -39.94 12.62 -16.14
N THR A 30 -39.75 11.52 -16.89
CA THR A 30 -39.76 11.35 -18.36
C THR A 30 -41.04 11.84 -19.05
N PRO A 31 -40.99 11.99 -20.38
CA PRO A 31 -41.91 11.18 -21.17
C PRO A 31 -41.29 10.52 -22.41
N HIS A 32 -41.90 9.38 -22.75
CA HIS A 32 -41.75 8.59 -23.98
C HIS A 32 -42.28 9.32 -25.22
N PHE A 33 -41.67 9.09 -26.39
CA PHE A 33 -42.39 9.11 -27.67
C PHE A 33 -41.73 8.21 -28.73
N SER A 34 -42.58 7.49 -29.47
CA SER A 34 -42.31 6.36 -30.36
C SER A 34 -41.83 6.75 -31.77
N PRO A 35 -41.27 5.81 -32.57
CA PRO A 35 -40.60 6.12 -33.83
C PRO A 35 -41.53 6.03 -35.05
N SER A 36 -41.17 6.71 -36.15
CA SER A 36 -41.73 6.45 -37.47
C SER A 36 -40.68 6.59 -38.57
N TYR A 37 -40.59 5.55 -39.40
CA TYR A 37 -39.68 5.36 -40.53
C TYR A 37 -40.04 6.24 -41.74
N ARG A 38 -39.04 6.73 -42.47
CA ARG A 38 -39.10 6.84 -43.94
C ARG A 38 -37.70 6.98 -44.57
N THR A 39 -37.31 6.01 -45.39
CA THR A 39 -36.28 6.13 -46.44
C THR A 39 -36.88 6.76 -47.69
N PRO A 40 -36.08 7.42 -48.56
CA PRO A 40 -35.74 6.76 -49.82
C PRO A 40 -34.32 7.05 -50.35
N GLN A 41 -34.02 6.29 -51.41
CA GLN A 41 -32.77 6.07 -52.13
C GLN A 41 -32.40 7.19 -53.12
N GLY A 42 -31.14 7.23 -53.58
CA GLY A 42 -30.78 7.85 -54.87
C GLY A 42 -29.33 8.33 -54.99
N LEU A 43 -28.49 7.54 -55.69
CA LEU A 43 -27.14 7.88 -56.13
C LEU A 43 -27.18 8.80 -57.37
N THR A 44 -26.30 9.80 -57.46
CA THR A 44 -25.73 10.26 -58.75
C THR A 44 -24.45 11.07 -58.52
N GLN A 45 -23.46 10.79 -59.35
CA GLN A 45 -22.11 11.37 -59.42
C GLN A 45 -22.04 12.63 -60.31
N LEU A 46 -20.94 13.37 -60.11
CA LEU A 46 -20.12 14.16 -61.05
C LEU A 46 -20.36 15.67 -61.28
N GLU A 47 -19.23 16.38 -61.11
CA GLU A 47 -18.71 17.63 -61.71
C GLU A 47 -19.17 19.02 -61.24
N LEU A 48 -18.17 19.81 -60.80
CA LEU A 48 -18.20 21.27 -60.65
C LEU A 48 -16.92 21.83 -61.31
N PRO A 49 -17.02 22.85 -62.20
CA PRO A 49 -15.91 23.71 -62.53
C PRO A 49 -15.90 24.94 -61.60
N GLY A 50 -14.70 25.41 -61.24
CA GLY A 50 -14.44 26.84 -60.99
C GLY A 50 -14.93 27.47 -59.68
N ASN A 51 -14.05 27.43 -58.67
CA ASN A 51 -13.73 28.43 -57.63
C ASN A 51 -14.82 29.39 -57.09
N CYS A 52 -15.15 29.22 -55.79
CA CYS A 52 -15.21 30.34 -54.84
C CYS A 52 -15.01 29.89 -53.37
N LEU A 53 -14.04 30.58 -52.73
CA LEU A 53 -13.61 30.73 -51.33
C LEU A 53 -14.38 30.08 -50.15
N PHE A 54 -13.56 29.56 -49.21
CA PHE A 54 -13.86 28.82 -47.97
C PHE A 54 -14.77 29.51 -46.95
N SER A 55 -15.67 28.74 -46.30
CA SER A 55 -15.97 28.88 -44.86
C SER A 55 -16.67 27.64 -44.29
N PHE A 56 -16.09 27.11 -43.20
CA PHE A 56 -16.59 26.15 -42.20
C PHE A 56 -17.39 24.91 -42.65
N GLY A 57 -16.83 23.71 -42.39
CA GLY A 57 -17.69 22.51 -42.26
C GLY A 57 -17.07 21.12 -42.36
N GLU A 58 -15.75 20.92 -42.37
CA GLU A 58 -15.18 19.56 -42.34
C GLU A 58 -14.43 19.30 -41.04
N SER A 59 -15.08 18.67 -40.06
CA SER A 59 -14.35 17.89 -39.04
C SER A 59 -15.26 16.92 -38.28
N VAL A 60 -15.87 15.95 -38.97
CA VAL A 60 -16.40 14.74 -38.31
C VAL A 60 -15.90 13.49 -39.02
N ALA A 61 -14.59 13.44 -39.30
CA ALA A 61 -13.94 12.20 -39.77
C ALA A 61 -12.54 11.98 -39.20
N ARG A 62 -12.02 12.89 -38.36
CA ARG A 62 -10.72 12.73 -37.68
C ARG A 62 -10.79 12.77 -36.15
N ALA A 63 -11.97 13.10 -35.60
CA ALA A 63 -12.15 13.19 -34.15
C ALA A 63 -12.44 11.84 -33.47
N SER A 64 -12.72 10.77 -34.23
CA SER A 64 -13.22 9.51 -33.63
C SER A 64 -12.15 8.45 -33.37
N PHE A 65 -10.91 8.64 -33.83
CA PHE A 65 -9.83 7.66 -33.58
C PHE A 65 -8.93 8.05 -32.40
N LEU A 66 -8.71 9.36 -32.18
CA LEU A 66 -7.93 9.87 -31.04
C LEU A 66 -8.72 9.85 -29.72
N ALA A 67 -10.06 9.95 -29.78
CA ALA A 67 -10.90 9.91 -28.58
C ALA A 67 -11.10 8.49 -28.01
N LEU A 68 -10.94 7.43 -28.83
CA LEU A 68 -10.98 6.04 -28.37
C LEU A 68 -9.62 5.55 -27.86
N LEU A 69 -8.51 6.15 -28.31
CA LEU A 69 -7.18 5.87 -27.78
C LEU A 69 -6.95 6.49 -26.39
N SER A 70 -7.63 7.59 -26.05
CA SER A 70 -7.49 8.23 -24.74
C SER A 70 -8.30 7.56 -23.61
N ALA A 71 -9.35 6.79 -23.94
CA ALA A 71 -10.15 6.06 -22.95
C ALA A 71 -9.48 4.75 -22.49
N SER A 72 -8.44 4.28 -23.19
CA SER A 72 -7.76 3.01 -22.89
C SER A 72 -6.59 3.14 -21.90
N LEU A 73 -6.30 4.35 -21.39
CA LEU A 73 -5.15 4.63 -20.51
C LEU A 73 -5.50 4.79 -19.03
N PHE A 74 -6.74 4.50 -18.61
CA PHE A 74 -7.15 4.59 -17.21
C PHE A 74 -7.46 3.26 -16.52
N PHE A 75 -7.10 2.14 -17.14
CA PHE A 75 -6.90 0.92 -16.37
C PHE A 75 -5.53 1.00 -15.71
N VAL A 76 -5.46 1.69 -14.57
CA VAL A 76 -4.38 1.49 -13.64
C VAL A 76 -4.50 0.03 -13.20
N ASP A 77 -3.69 -0.84 -13.81
CA ASP A 77 -3.63 -2.25 -13.42
C ASP A 77 -3.35 -2.28 -11.91
N PRO A 78 -4.24 -2.84 -11.07
CA PRO A 78 -4.00 -2.91 -9.63
C PRO A 78 -2.73 -3.70 -9.29
N ALA A 79 -2.17 -4.48 -10.22
CA ALA A 79 -0.84 -5.08 -10.11
C ALA A 79 0.32 -4.05 -10.08
N LEU A 80 0.10 -2.81 -10.53
CA LEU A 80 1.12 -1.75 -10.61
C LEU A 80 1.05 -0.73 -9.45
N ALA A 81 0.11 -0.86 -8.52
CA ALA A 81 -0.10 0.13 -7.45
C ALA A 81 0.80 -0.05 -6.21
N PHE A 82 1.77 -0.96 -6.23
CA PHE A 82 2.73 -1.10 -5.14
C PHE A 82 4.12 -1.51 -5.65
N LYS A 83 5.02 -0.53 -5.78
CA LYS A 83 6.46 -0.80 -5.86
C LYS A 83 6.96 -1.06 -4.45
N GLY A 84 7.30 -2.32 -4.16
CA GLY A 84 7.94 -2.70 -2.89
C GLY A 84 9.14 -1.81 -2.57
N GLY A 85 9.28 -1.45 -1.29
CA GLY A 85 10.42 -0.67 -0.81
C GLY A 85 11.65 -1.56 -0.76
N GLY A 86 12.73 -1.17 -1.41
CA GLY A 86 13.98 -1.93 -1.47
C GLY A 86 14.62 -1.79 -2.85
N PRO A 87 15.93 -2.10 -3.01
CA PRO A 87 16.60 -2.02 -4.31
C PRO A 87 15.99 -2.97 -5.35
N TYR A 88 15.15 -3.92 -4.92
CA TYR A 88 14.39 -4.85 -5.76
C TYR A 88 12.94 -4.42 -5.96
N GLY A 89 12.67 -3.11 -6.07
CA GLY A 89 11.34 -2.50 -6.34
C GLY A 89 10.65 -2.91 -7.65
N SER A 90 10.92 -4.11 -8.15
CA SER A 90 10.36 -4.79 -9.32
C SER A 90 10.16 -6.31 -9.14
N GLU A 91 10.77 -6.97 -8.14
CA GLU A 91 10.35 -8.34 -7.80
C GLU A 91 9.04 -8.21 -7.02
N VAL A 92 7.92 -8.53 -7.68
CA VAL A 92 6.63 -8.71 -7.02
C VAL A 92 6.83 -9.85 -6.03
N THR A 93 7.12 -9.53 -4.78
CA THR A 93 7.30 -10.54 -3.72
C THR A 93 6.01 -10.76 -2.96
N ARG A 94 5.16 -9.73 -2.87
CA ARG A 94 3.86 -9.75 -2.20
C ARG A 94 2.90 -10.78 -2.80
N GLY A 95 2.27 -11.58 -1.94
CA GLY A 95 1.25 -12.55 -2.32
C GLY A 95 1.73 -13.62 -3.29
N GLN A 96 3.04 -13.82 -3.41
CA GLN A 96 3.61 -14.81 -4.33
C GLN A 96 3.91 -16.12 -3.62
N ASP A 97 3.96 -17.19 -4.42
CA ASP A 97 4.64 -18.42 -4.03
C ASP A 97 6.15 -18.30 -4.32
N LEU A 98 6.90 -18.20 -3.24
CA LEU A 98 8.35 -18.06 -3.21
C LEU A 98 8.97 -19.23 -2.41
N THR A 99 8.29 -20.38 -2.40
CA THR A 99 8.77 -21.61 -1.76
C THR A 99 10.18 -21.96 -2.25
N GLY A 100 11.10 -22.18 -1.31
CA GLY A 100 12.48 -22.58 -1.60
C GLY A 100 13.35 -21.53 -2.29
N LYS A 101 12.87 -20.28 -2.46
CA LYS A 101 13.63 -19.23 -3.15
C LYS A 101 14.83 -18.78 -2.34
N ASP A 102 15.92 -18.49 -3.05
CA ASP A 102 17.17 -18.03 -2.46
C ASP A 102 17.28 -16.50 -2.48
N PHE A 103 17.28 -15.94 -1.28
CA PHE A 103 17.45 -14.53 -0.95
C PHE A 103 18.68 -14.28 -0.07
N SER A 104 19.56 -15.27 0.09
CA SER A 104 20.72 -15.19 0.99
C SER A 104 21.64 -14.01 0.64
N GLY A 105 22.09 -13.29 1.66
CA GLY A 105 22.96 -12.11 1.56
C GLY A 105 22.34 -10.90 0.84
N LYS A 106 21.10 -10.97 0.34
CA LYS A 106 20.50 -9.88 -0.43
C LYS A 106 20.12 -8.70 0.47
N SER A 107 20.15 -7.50 -0.11
CA SER A 107 19.61 -6.30 0.51
C SER A 107 18.11 -6.14 0.19
N LEU A 108 17.25 -6.52 1.13
CA LEU A 108 15.80 -6.53 1.04
C LEU A 108 15.16 -5.56 2.06
N ILE A 109 15.85 -4.45 2.31
CA ILE A 109 15.41 -3.40 3.24
C ILE A 109 14.02 -2.91 2.82
N LYS A 110 13.06 -3.00 3.74
CA LYS A 110 11.64 -2.62 3.56
C LYS A 110 10.87 -3.42 2.49
N GLN A 111 11.39 -4.58 2.07
CA GLN A 111 10.75 -5.41 1.06
C GLN A 111 9.38 -5.91 1.55
N ASP A 112 8.41 -5.98 0.64
CA ASP A 112 7.06 -6.42 0.94
C ASP A 112 6.88 -7.90 0.57
N PHE A 113 6.84 -8.76 1.58
CA PHE A 113 6.50 -10.17 1.49
C PHE A 113 5.13 -10.47 2.08
N LYS A 114 4.24 -9.47 2.20
CA LYS A 114 2.92 -9.67 2.79
C LYS A 114 2.17 -10.80 2.09
N THR A 115 1.49 -11.63 2.87
CA THR A 115 0.66 -12.75 2.40
C THR A 115 1.37 -13.73 1.47
N SER A 116 2.71 -13.80 1.50
CA SER A 116 3.49 -14.63 0.58
C SER A 116 3.77 -16.01 1.17
N ILE A 117 3.95 -17.01 0.31
CA ILE A 117 4.38 -18.35 0.70
C ILE A 117 5.90 -18.40 0.58
N LEU A 118 6.60 -18.42 1.70
CA LEU A 118 8.07 -18.39 1.84
C LEU A 118 8.59 -19.66 2.51
N ARG A 119 7.86 -20.75 2.36
CA ARG A 119 8.22 -22.06 2.88
C ARG A 119 9.61 -22.46 2.40
N GLN A 120 10.49 -22.82 3.34
CA GLN A 120 11.88 -23.20 3.02
C GLN A 120 12.69 -22.16 2.22
N ALA A 121 12.26 -20.89 2.18
CA ALA A 121 13.04 -19.83 1.54
C ALA A 121 14.33 -19.58 2.32
N ASN A 122 15.40 -19.23 1.61
CA ASN A 122 16.71 -18.95 2.20
C ASN A 122 16.94 -17.44 2.28
N PHE A 123 16.87 -16.86 3.47
CA PHE A 123 17.20 -15.48 3.79
C PHE A 123 18.48 -15.36 4.62
N LYS A 124 19.34 -16.39 4.62
CA LYS A 124 20.56 -16.40 5.43
C LYS A 124 21.40 -15.14 5.17
N GLY A 125 21.73 -14.39 6.21
CA GLY A 125 22.53 -13.16 6.15
C GLY A 125 21.90 -12.02 5.34
N ALA A 126 20.60 -12.08 5.02
CA ALA A 126 19.92 -11.03 4.27
C ALA A 126 19.73 -9.76 5.12
N LYS A 127 19.73 -8.59 4.48
CA LYS A 127 19.41 -7.31 5.12
C LYS A 127 17.94 -7.01 4.94
N LEU A 128 17.15 -7.23 5.97
CA LEU A 128 15.69 -7.18 5.98
C LEU A 128 15.15 -6.09 6.93
N LEU A 129 15.95 -5.07 7.23
CA LEU A 129 15.56 -3.90 8.03
C LEU A 129 14.21 -3.35 7.55
N GLY A 130 13.19 -3.42 8.42
CA GLY A 130 11.83 -2.95 8.14
C GLY A 130 11.05 -3.73 7.08
N ALA A 131 11.49 -4.93 6.68
CA ALA A 131 10.75 -5.78 5.75
C ALA A 131 9.40 -6.21 6.34
N SER A 132 8.40 -6.43 5.49
CA SER A 132 7.08 -6.86 5.93
C SER A 132 6.82 -8.30 5.53
N PHE A 133 6.67 -9.18 6.53
CA PHE A 133 6.24 -10.57 6.42
C PHE A 133 4.81 -10.75 6.97
N PHE A 134 4.02 -9.67 7.00
CA PHE A 134 2.66 -9.70 7.54
C PHE A 134 1.84 -10.82 6.88
N ASP A 135 1.28 -11.71 7.69
CA ASP A 135 0.48 -12.86 7.24
C ASP A 135 1.21 -13.78 6.22
N ALA A 136 2.54 -13.80 6.22
CA ALA A 136 3.34 -14.67 5.37
C ALA A 136 3.54 -16.07 6.00
N ASP A 137 3.73 -17.09 5.16
CA ASP A 137 4.10 -18.43 5.59
C ASP A 137 5.60 -18.67 5.42
N LEU A 138 6.36 -18.55 6.51
CA LEU A 138 7.81 -18.76 6.59
C LEU A 138 8.16 -20.17 7.12
N THR A 139 7.26 -21.15 7.00
CA THR A 139 7.49 -22.48 7.58
C THR A 139 8.81 -23.09 7.07
N GLY A 140 9.75 -23.33 7.99
CA GLY A 140 11.06 -23.90 7.66
C GLY A 140 12.01 -22.97 6.89
N ALA A 141 11.74 -21.66 6.81
CA ALA A 141 12.64 -20.69 6.19
C ALA A 141 13.96 -20.56 6.98
N ASP A 142 15.06 -20.28 6.28
CA ASP A 142 16.34 -19.97 6.89
C ASP A 142 16.53 -18.45 6.98
N LEU A 143 16.39 -17.88 8.18
CA LEU A 143 16.62 -16.47 8.49
C LEU A 143 17.89 -16.30 9.35
N SER A 144 18.78 -17.29 9.38
CA SER A 144 19.98 -17.22 10.20
C SER A 144 20.88 -16.06 9.80
N GLU A 145 21.48 -15.40 10.79
CA GLU A 145 22.38 -14.24 10.59
C GLU A 145 21.71 -13.02 9.91
N ALA A 146 20.39 -13.01 9.72
CA ALA A 146 19.69 -11.92 9.05
C ALA A 146 19.53 -10.67 9.95
N ASP A 147 19.59 -9.49 9.32
CA ASP A 147 19.23 -8.22 9.95
C ASP A 147 17.72 -7.98 9.77
N LEU A 148 16.93 -8.31 10.79
CA LEU A 148 15.46 -8.24 10.82
C LEU A 148 14.95 -7.08 11.66
N ARG A 149 15.79 -6.09 11.95
CA ARG A 149 15.41 -4.97 12.81
C ARG A 149 14.17 -4.26 12.26
N GLY A 150 13.19 -4.03 13.13
CA GLY A 150 11.91 -3.41 12.75
C GLY A 150 11.08 -4.17 11.72
N ALA A 151 11.40 -5.43 11.39
CA ALA A 151 10.61 -6.24 10.47
C ALA A 151 9.23 -6.58 11.08
N ASP A 152 8.21 -6.72 10.23
CA ASP A 152 6.85 -7.04 10.66
C ASP A 152 6.50 -8.50 10.38
N PHE A 153 6.44 -9.32 11.42
CA PHE A 153 6.00 -10.72 11.42
C PHE A 153 4.57 -10.89 11.95
N SER A 154 3.77 -9.83 12.07
CA SER A 154 2.41 -9.94 12.61
C SER A 154 1.57 -10.89 11.76
N LEU A 155 0.86 -11.80 12.43
CA LEU A 155 0.09 -12.92 11.83
C LEU A 155 0.92 -13.96 11.05
N ALA A 156 2.24 -13.81 10.95
CA ALA A 156 3.07 -14.72 10.16
C ALA A 156 3.20 -16.11 10.80
N ASN A 157 3.26 -17.14 9.96
CA ASN A 157 3.66 -18.48 10.39
C ASN A 157 5.18 -18.62 10.28
N VAL A 158 5.88 -18.51 11.41
CA VAL A 158 7.35 -18.60 11.50
C VAL A 158 7.78 -19.95 12.05
N THR A 159 6.94 -20.99 11.96
CA THR A 159 7.21 -22.30 12.55
C THR A 159 8.38 -23.02 11.88
N LYS A 160 9.19 -23.72 12.68
CA LYS A 160 10.38 -24.46 12.22
C LYS A 160 11.42 -23.62 11.46
N ALA A 161 11.32 -22.29 11.49
CA ALA A 161 12.29 -21.43 10.86
C ALA A 161 13.61 -21.43 11.63
N ASN A 162 14.71 -21.18 10.94
CA ASN A 162 16.00 -20.95 11.56
C ASN A 162 16.21 -19.45 11.76
N LEU A 163 16.23 -18.97 13.01
CA LEU A 163 16.51 -17.58 13.39
C LEU A 163 17.86 -17.46 14.12
N SER A 164 18.74 -18.48 14.03
CA SER A 164 20.02 -18.44 14.73
C SER A 164 20.81 -17.18 14.37
N ASN A 165 21.31 -16.49 15.39
CA ASN A 165 22.08 -15.25 15.25
C ASN A 165 21.37 -14.08 14.54
N ALA A 166 20.06 -14.19 14.27
CA ALA A 166 19.31 -13.11 13.64
C ALA A 166 19.11 -11.94 14.63
N ASN A 167 19.15 -10.71 14.11
CA ASN A 167 18.84 -9.52 14.91
C ASN A 167 17.40 -9.07 14.63
N LEU A 168 16.49 -9.26 15.60
CA LEU A 168 15.08 -8.88 15.51
C LEU A 168 14.77 -7.61 16.33
N GLU A 169 15.76 -6.79 16.68
CA GLU A 169 15.56 -5.59 17.50
C GLU A 169 14.40 -4.73 16.96
N GLY A 170 13.39 -4.48 17.81
CA GLY A 170 12.21 -3.70 17.48
C GLY A 170 11.26 -4.33 16.43
N ALA A 171 11.43 -5.61 16.08
CA ALA A 171 10.51 -6.31 15.19
C ALA A 171 9.11 -6.48 15.81
N PHE A 172 8.09 -6.60 14.96
CA PHE A 172 6.70 -6.80 15.39
C PHE A 172 6.30 -8.27 15.22
N ALA A 173 5.77 -8.90 16.27
CA ALA A 173 5.34 -10.31 16.26
C ALA A 173 3.94 -10.50 16.88
N THR A 174 3.00 -9.63 16.49
CA THR A 174 1.66 -9.53 17.10
C THR A 174 0.62 -10.46 16.46
N GLY A 175 -0.54 -10.63 17.10
CA GLY A 175 -1.61 -11.51 16.61
C GLY A 175 -1.21 -12.99 16.67
N ASN A 176 -1.67 -13.84 15.76
CA ASN A 176 -1.42 -15.29 15.84
C ASN A 176 -0.01 -15.73 15.35
N THR A 177 1.00 -14.86 15.39
CA THR A 177 2.38 -15.22 15.01
C THR A 177 2.90 -16.40 15.83
N SER A 178 3.40 -17.43 15.14
CA SER A 178 3.89 -18.67 15.77
C SER A 178 5.36 -18.94 15.45
N PHE A 179 6.16 -19.15 16.50
CA PHE A 179 7.57 -19.55 16.42
C PHE A 179 7.80 -21.02 16.77
N ARG A 180 6.74 -21.84 16.76
CA ARG A 180 6.82 -23.22 17.23
C ARG A 180 7.81 -24.04 16.39
N GLY A 181 8.77 -24.67 17.06
CA GLY A 181 9.81 -25.50 16.47
C GLY A 181 10.95 -24.72 15.84
N SER A 182 10.94 -23.39 15.94
CA SER A 182 11.99 -22.54 15.36
C SER A 182 13.26 -22.60 16.21
N VAL A 183 14.41 -22.44 15.56
CA VAL A 183 15.71 -22.36 16.24
C VAL A 183 16.02 -20.89 16.48
N ILE A 184 16.30 -20.52 17.73
CA ILE A 184 16.53 -19.11 18.11
C ILE A 184 17.87 -18.88 18.84
N THR A 185 18.79 -19.84 18.80
CA THR A 185 20.10 -19.72 19.45
C THR A 185 20.84 -18.47 18.97
N GLY A 186 21.17 -17.57 19.89
CA GLY A 186 21.83 -16.30 19.57
C GLY A 186 20.93 -15.27 18.85
N ALA A 187 19.62 -15.49 18.73
CA ALA A 187 18.72 -14.46 18.21
C ALA A 187 18.57 -13.30 19.21
N ASP A 188 18.46 -12.07 18.71
CA ASP A 188 18.26 -10.87 19.52
C ASP A 188 16.79 -10.40 19.42
N PHE A 189 16.06 -10.42 20.54
CA PHE A 189 14.66 -10.01 20.64
C PHE A 189 14.47 -8.67 21.37
N THR A 190 15.50 -7.83 21.44
CA THR A 190 15.44 -6.53 22.11
C THR A 190 14.25 -5.72 21.57
N ASP A 191 13.45 -5.16 22.47
CA ASP A 191 12.27 -4.37 22.14
C ASP A 191 11.23 -5.05 21.22
N VAL A 192 11.21 -6.39 21.16
CA VAL A 192 10.15 -7.15 20.47
C VAL A 192 8.97 -7.35 21.42
N PRO A 193 7.78 -6.76 21.14
CA PRO A 193 6.60 -7.00 21.94
C PRO A 193 6.10 -8.44 21.70
N LEU A 194 6.17 -9.25 22.75
CA LEU A 194 5.70 -10.64 22.77
C LEU A 194 4.56 -10.79 23.78
N ARG A 195 3.55 -11.59 23.43
CA ARG A 195 2.57 -12.08 24.41
C ARG A 195 3.23 -13.04 25.39
N ASP A 196 2.60 -13.21 26.55
CA ASP A 196 3.10 -14.09 27.62
C ASP A 196 3.30 -15.54 27.14
N ASP A 197 2.37 -16.08 26.33
CA ASP A 197 2.47 -17.43 25.78
C ASP A 197 3.64 -17.59 24.78
N GLN A 198 3.89 -16.57 23.95
CA GLN A 198 5.01 -16.57 23.02
C GLN A 198 6.34 -16.50 23.79
N ARG A 199 6.44 -15.58 24.76
CA ARG A 199 7.63 -15.44 25.60
C ARG A 199 7.91 -16.71 26.39
N GLU A 200 6.90 -17.29 27.03
CA GLU A 200 7.03 -18.54 27.78
C GLU A 200 7.56 -19.68 26.89
N TYR A 201 7.02 -19.82 25.68
CA TYR A 201 7.50 -20.81 24.73
C TYR A 201 8.96 -20.56 24.32
N LEU A 202 9.29 -19.33 23.90
CA LEU A 202 10.64 -18.97 23.46
C LEU A 202 11.66 -19.15 24.59
N CYS A 203 11.33 -18.77 25.81
CA CYS A 203 12.22 -18.93 26.97
C CYS A 203 12.58 -20.39 27.30
N LYS A 204 11.77 -21.37 26.89
CA LYS A 204 12.08 -22.80 27.03
C LYS A 204 13.18 -23.27 26.09
N ILE A 205 13.36 -22.58 24.95
CA ILE A 205 14.30 -22.95 23.90
C ILE A 205 15.42 -21.92 23.68
N ALA A 206 15.38 -20.80 24.42
CA ALA A 206 16.33 -19.69 24.27
C ALA A 206 17.68 -19.99 24.92
N ASP A 207 18.74 -19.88 24.11
CA ASP A 207 20.14 -19.97 24.49
C ASP A 207 21.02 -19.13 23.56
N GLY A 208 22.32 -19.04 23.88
CA GLY A 208 23.31 -18.36 23.04
C GLY A 208 23.38 -16.83 23.21
N VAL A 209 24.34 -16.25 22.49
CA VAL A 209 24.64 -14.81 22.45
C VAL A 209 24.71 -14.40 20.99
N ASN A 210 24.05 -13.31 20.63
CA ASN A 210 24.08 -12.81 19.28
C ASN A 210 25.50 -12.31 18.93
N PRO A 211 26.15 -12.83 17.87
CA PRO A 211 27.52 -12.45 17.53
C PRO A 211 27.64 -11.02 17.00
N THR A 212 26.54 -10.40 16.57
CA THR A 212 26.51 -9.04 16.02
C THR A 212 26.28 -8.00 17.12
N THR A 213 25.36 -8.26 18.04
CA THR A 213 24.98 -7.29 19.09
C THR A 213 25.67 -7.56 20.43
N GLY A 214 26.11 -8.79 20.68
CA GLY A 214 26.66 -9.21 21.98
C GLY A 214 25.60 -9.49 23.05
N ASN A 215 24.31 -9.37 22.72
CA ASN A 215 23.22 -9.60 23.67
C ASN A 215 22.92 -11.10 23.80
N ALA A 216 22.66 -11.56 25.03
CA ALA A 216 22.22 -12.92 25.28
C ALA A 216 20.72 -13.08 24.95
N THR A 217 20.36 -14.12 24.19
CA THR A 217 18.96 -14.32 23.72
C THR A 217 17.97 -14.34 24.88
N ARG A 218 18.32 -15.04 25.98
CA ARG A 218 17.46 -15.12 27.18
C ARG A 218 17.23 -13.77 27.86
N GLU A 219 18.23 -12.90 27.85
CA GLU A 219 18.14 -11.55 28.44
C GLU A 219 17.25 -10.66 27.58
N THR A 220 17.42 -10.69 26.25
CA THR A 220 16.56 -9.92 25.32
C THR A 220 15.10 -10.35 25.36
N LEU A 221 14.84 -11.63 25.65
CA LEU A 221 13.49 -12.17 25.87
C LEU A 221 12.94 -11.90 27.28
N LEU A 222 13.73 -11.33 28.19
CA LEU A 222 13.39 -11.15 29.61
C LEU A 222 12.91 -12.45 30.27
N CYS A 223 13.62 -13.55 30.02
CA CYS A 223 13.31 -14.83 30.66
C CYS A 223 13.66 -14.78 32.15
N SER A 224 12.71 -15.13 33.01
CA SER A 224 12.91 -15.35 34.45
C SER A 224 13.65 -16.64 34.77
#